data_AF-M0CUS6-F1
#
_entry.id   AF-M0CUS6-F1
#
_cell.length_a   1.000
_cell.length_b   1.000
_cell.length_c   1.000
_cell.angle_alpha   90.00
_cell.angle_beta   90.00
_cell.angle_gamma   90.00
#
_symmetry.space_group_name_H-M   'P 1'
#
loop_
_entity.id
_entity.type
_entity.pdbx_description
1 polymer ?
#
loop_
_entity_poly.entity_id
_entity_poly.type
_entity_poly.pdbx_seq_one_letter_code
_entity_poly.pdbx_strand_id
1 'polypeptide(L)'
;MTDSIFVEFVFATEDLEGAYVDLIDSLSGLDNYRSSRRDDRHEYYGRVIRDAEPASFSCALIGYEANADWYTLPSEPAIEMEIGTGSFSIGDKTENRVDLLIEMIESISGVLDEYIYAFGLDTEHVGSIGKGWGPDKPVTDESLGENRINEVSWLMLFGSELVAEYGREWLLRAPAWKRQELDDGAILLVASPDPTDYEQFSEDRDILRTYFDRRGNDSE
;
A
#
# COMPACT_ATOMS: atom_id res chain seq x y z
N MET A 1 -14.77 16.35 6.02
CA MET A 1 -13.53 16.60 5.27
C MET A 1 -13.52 15.66 4.08
N THR A 2 -12.60 15.84 3.14
CA THR A 2 -12.42 14.88 2.05
C THR A 2 -11.21 14.08 2.43
N ASP A 3 -11.45 12.88 2.93
CA ASP A 3 -10.37 12.00 3.37
C ASP A 3 -9.83 11.34 2.10
N SER A 4 -8.51 11.31 1.98
CA SER A 4 -7.84 10.60 0.89
C SER A 4 -7.19 9.36 1.47
N ILE A 5 -7.37 8.25 0.76
CA ILE A 5 -6.74 6.99 1.10
C ILE A 5 -5.83 6.65 -0.04
N PHE A 6 -4.58 6.36 0.33
CA PHE A 6 -3.53 5.99 -0.58
C PHE A 6 -3.02 4.63 -0.18
N VAL A 7 -2.78 3.77 -1.17
CA VAL A 7 -2.11 2.49 -1.02
C VAL A 7 -0.78 2.59 -1.72
N GLU A 8 0.28 2.45 -0.96
CA GLU A 8 1.66 2.56 -1.42
C GLU A 8 2.22 1.17 -1.64
N PHE A 9 2.74 0.89 -2.83
CA PHE A 9 3.53 -0.30 -3.15
C PHE A 9 4.99 0.09 -3.28
N VAL A 10 5.87 -0.79 -2.80
CA VAL A 10 7.32 -0.60 -2.83
C VAL A 10 8.00 -1.66 -3.69
N PHE A 11 8.79 -1.22 -4.66
CA PHE A 11 9.58 -2.04 -5.59
C PHE A 11 11.06 -1.69 -5.47
N ALA A 12 11.90 -2.60 -4.96
CA ALA A 12 13.35 -2.45 -5.05
C ALA A 12 13.81 -2.73 -6.49
N THR A 13 14.79 -1.98 -7.00
CA THR A 13 15.33 -2.18 -8.36
C THR A 13 16.78 -1.75 -8.50
N GLU A 14 17.56 -2.47 -9.32
CA GLU A 14 18.89 -2.05 -9.76
C GLU A 14 18.85 -1.14 -11.01
N ASP A 15 17.74 -1.16 -11.76
CA ASP A 15 17.51 -0.37 -12.97
C ASP A 15 16.19 0.40 -12.85
N LEU A 16 16.29 1.65 -12.40
CA LEU A 16 15.14 2.50 -12.12
C LEU A 16 14.39 2.91 -13.39
N GLU A 17 15.11 3.14 -14.50
CA GLU A 17 14.47 3.50 -15.78
C GLU A 17 13.73 2.31 -16.37
N GLY A 18 14.37 1.13 -16.39
CA GLY A 18 13.77 -0.11 -16.88
C GLY A 18 12.53 -0.48 -16.08
N ALA A 19 12.65 -0.57 -14.75
CA ALA A 19 11.53 -0.93 -13.88
C ALA A 19 10.36 0.05 -14.00
N TYR A 20 10.63 1.35 -14.16
CA TYR A 20 9.59 2.36 -14.35
C TYR A 20 8.83 2.19 -15.67
N VAL A 21 9.57 1.92 -16.76
CA VAL A 21 8.96 1.67 -18.08
C VAL A 21 8.12 0.40 -18.04
N ASP A 22 8.64 -0.67 -17.47
CA ASP A 22 7.94 -1.95 -17.36
C ASP A 22 6.65 -1.82 -16.53
N LEU A 23 6.69 -1.11 -15.40
CA LEU A 23 5.51 -0.84 -14.58
C LEU A 23 4.46 -0.02 -15.34
N ILE A 24 4.86 1.03 -16.08
CA ILE A 24 3.91 1.80 -16.89
C ILE A 24 3.28 0.94 -17.98
N ASP A 25 4.05 0.10 -18.65
CA ASP A 25 3.57 -0.75 -19.73
C ASP A 25 2.60 -1.81 -19.20
N SER A 26 2.93 -2.47 -18.08
CA SER A 26 2.06 -3.42 -17.39
C SER A 26 0.74 -2.78 -16.95
N LEU A 27 0.80 -1.60 -16.31
CA LEU A 27 -0.40 -0.88 -15.87
C LEU A 27 -1.24 -0.35 -17.04
N SER A 28 -0.60 0.07 -18.13
CA SER A 28 -1.30 0.52 -19.35
C SER A 28 -1.94 -0.64 -20.13
N GLY A 29 -1.49 -1.87 -19.88
CA GLY A 29 -2.09 -3.09 -20.42
C GLY A 29 -3.40 -3.49 -19.74
N LEU A 30 -3.70 -2.95 -18.56
CA LEU A 30 -4.95 -3.20 -17.86
C LEU A 30 -6.13 -2.52 -18.58
N ASP A 31 -7.23 -3.25 -18.76
CA ASP A 31 -8.44 -2.72 -19.35
C ASP A 31 -8.96 -1.49 -18.57
N ASN A 32 -9.26 -0.41 -19.30
CA ASN A 32 -9.72 0.89 -18.78
C ASN A 32 -8.67 1.72 -18.03
N TYR A 33 -7.39 1.38 -18.08
CA TYR A 33 -6.32 2.24 -17.56
C TYR A 33 -5.68 3.06 -18.69
N ARG A 34 -5.40 4.34 -18.43
CA ARG A 34 -4.67 5.23 -19.35
C ARG A 34 -3.50 5.86 -18.62
N SER A 35 -2.32 5.74 -19.18
CA SER A 35 -1.14 6.43 -18.68
C SER A 35 -1.02 7.85 -19.26
N SER A 36 -0.54 8.75 -18.42
CA SER A 36 -0.04 10.06 -18.81
C SER A 36 1.36 10.20 -18.24
N ARG A 37 2.35 10.35 -19.13
CA ARG A 37 3.74 10.60 -18.76
C ARG A 37 3.95 12.11 -18.64
N ARG A 38 4.49 12.56 -17.52
CA ARG A 38 4.95 13.95 -17.36
C ARG A 38 6.46 13.92 -17.20
N ASP A 39 7.17 14.56 -18.13
CA ASP A 39 8.62 14.66 -18.11
C ASP A 39 8.98 15.96 -17.37
N ASP A 40 8.77 15.93 -16.06
CA ASP A 40 8.98 17.06 -15.17
C ASP A 40 10.29 16.82 -14.40
N ARG A 41 11.11 17.86 -14.30
CA ARG A 41 12.51 17.78 -13.85
C ARG A 41 12.69 17.06 -12.49
N HIS A 42 13.48 15.97 -12.53
CA HIS A 42 14.25 15.29 -11.46
C HIS A 42 13.72 14.01 -10.82
N GLU A 43 12.51 13.54 -11.10
CA GLU A 43 12.00 12.28 -10.50
C GLU A 43 11.13 11.58 -11.55
N TYR A 44 11.24 10.25 -11.69
CA TYR A 44 10.42 9.49 -12.64
C TYR A 44 8.96 9.57 -12.18
N TYR A 45 8.17 10.46 -12.78
CA TYR A 45 6.78 10.70 -12.41
C TYR A 45 5.81 10.24 -13.50
N GLY A 46 5.03 9.21 -13.18
CA GLY A 46 4.02 8.64 -14.05
C GLY A 46 2.65 8.70 -13.40
N ARG A 47 1.60 8.96 -14.17
CA ARG A 47 0.22 8.84 -13.67
C ARG A 47 -0.59 7.90 -14.54
N VAL A 48 -1.20 6.88 -13.94
CA VAL A 48 -2.18 6.00 -14.59
C VAL A 48 -3.56 6.29 -14.02
N ILE A 49 -4.56 6.47 -14.90
CA ILE A 49 -5.93 6.80 -14.55
C ILE A 49 -6.84 5.67 -15.03
N ARG A 50 -7.65 5.12 -14.14
CA ARG A 50 -8.73 4.19 -14.50
C ARG A 50 -9.94 5.00 -14.95
N ASP A 51 -10.42 4.76 -16.17
CA ASP A 51 -11.69 5.29 -16.70
C ASP A 51 -12.88 4.56 -16.06
N ALA A 52 -13.10 4.76 -14.75
CA ALA A 52 -14.27 4.26 -14.04
C ALA A 52 -15.06 5.44 -13.46
N GLU A 53 -16.23 5.74 -14.01
CA GLU A 53 -17.13 6.72 -13.38
C GLU A 53 -17.70 6.16 -12.06
N PRO A 54 -17.80 6.99 -10.99
CA PRO A 54 -17.51 8.42 -10.92
C PRO A 54 -16.24 8.77 -10.12
N ALA A 55 -15.40 7.81 -9.76
CA ALA A 55 -14.20 8.07 -8.97
C ALA A 55 -12.95 7.97 -9.86
N SER A 56 -12.35 9.12 -10.17
CA SER A 56 -11.04 9.14 -10.83
C SER A 56 -9.99 8.65 -9.85
N PHE A 57 -9.58 7.40 -9.97
CA PHE A 57 -8.40 6.89 -9.28
C PHE A 57 -7.15 7.33 -10.03
N SER A 58 -6.08 7.56 -9.28
CA SER A 58 -4.75 7.76 -9.82
C SER A 58 -3.79 6.78 -9.19
N CYS A 59 -3.01 6.14 -10.03
CA CYS A 59 -1.76 5.53 -9.65
C CYS A 59 -0.66 6.55 -10.01
N ALA A 60 0.12 6.97 -9.03
CA ALA A 60 1.33 7.75 -9.23
C ALA A 60 2.54 6.83 -9.05
N LEU A 61 3.49 6.89 -9.98
CA LEU A 61 4.78 6.19 -9.87
C LEU A 61 5.85 7.23 -9.58
N ILE A 62 6.68 6.98 -8.57
CA ILE A 62 7.77 7.87 -8.15
C ILE A 62 9.04 7.03 -8.00
N GLY A 63 10.05 7.35 -8.81
CA GLY A 63 11.36 6.71 -8.72
C GLY A 63 12.29 7.42 -7.74
N TYR A 64 12.93 6.66 -6.85
CA TYR A 64 13.87 7.14 -5.84
C TYR A 64 15.25 6.51 -6.03
N GLU A 65 16.27 7.35 -6.07
CA GLU A 65 17.67 6.93 -6.00
C GLU A 65 18.02 6.42 -4.59
N ALA A 66 19.05 5.57 -4.51
CA ALA A 66 19.57 5.09 -3.22
C ALA A 66 19.94 6.26 -2.29
N ASN A 67 19.51 6.19 -1.03
CA ASN A 67 19.73 7.23 -0.01
C ASN A 67 19.07 8.59 -0.31
N ALA A 68 18.04 8.66 -1.16
CA ALA A 68 17.28 9.88 -1.34
C ALA A 68 16.70 10.37 0.01
N ASP A 69 16.73 11.69 0.25
CA ASP A 69 16.30 12.35 1.51
C ASP A 69 14.79 12.26 1.81
N TRP A 70 14.08 11.47 1.03
CA TRP A 70 12.66 11.25 1.19
C TRP A 70 12.43 10.12 2.23
N TYR A 71 11.19 10.00 2.68
CA TYR A 71 10.90 9.52 4.01
C TYR A 71 11.37 8.05 4.26
N THR A 72 11.24 7.08 3.32
CA THR A 72 11.47 5.62 3.61
C THR A 72 11.57 4.70 2.39
N LEU A 73 12.68 4.70 1.62
CA LEU A 73 12.95 3.71 0.55
C LEU A 73 14.47 3.50 0.48
N PRO A 74 14.91 2.38 -0.13
CA PRO A 74 16.02 1.60 0.36
C PRO A 74 17.37 2.29 0.32
N SER A 75 18.32 1.64 1.00
CA SER A 75 19.74 1.73 0.68
C SER A 75 20.08 1.49 -0.81
N GLU A 76 19.09 1.11 -1.61
CA GLU A 76 19.11 0.79 -3.02
C GLU A 76 18.03 1.60 -3.77
N PRO A 77 18.14 1.75 -5.10
CA PRO A 77 17.11 2.43 -5.88
C PRO A 77 15.76 1.70 -5.80
N ALA A 78 14.67 2.45 -5.86
CA ALA A 78 13.33 1.88 -5.78
C ALA A 78 12.28 2.72 -6.50
N ILE A 79 11.13 2.10 -6.75
CA ILE A 79 9.93 2.77 -7.24
C ILE A 79 8.85 2.65 -6.17
N GLU A 80 8.24 3.78 -5.83
CA GLU A 80 6.99 3.83 -5.09
C GLU A 80 5.84 3.93 -6.09
N MET A 81 4.78 3.17 -5.84
CA MET A 81 3.52 3.31 -6.54
C MET A 81 2.41 3.66 -5.55
N GLU A 82 1.90 4.87 -5.65
CA GLU A 82 0.82 5.40 -4.81
C GLU A 82 -0.51 5.29 -5.57
N ILE A 83 -1.43 4.47 -5.08
CA ILE A 83 -2.77 4.32 -5.64
C ILE A 83 -3.76 5.01 -4.70
N GLY A 84 -4.45 6.02 -5.20
CA GLY A 84 -5.46 6.70 -4.41
C GLY A 84 -6.65 7.21 -5.20
N THR A 85 -7.65 7.67 -4.45
CA THR A 85 -8.79 8.42 -4.96
C THR A 85 -8.96 9.70 -4.18
N GLY A 86 -9.07 10.83 -4.89
CA GLY A 86 -9.15 12.16 -4.29
C GLY A 86 -10.49 12.49 -3.63
N SER A 87 -11.32 11.49 -3.31
CA SER A 87 -12.58 11.72 -2.59
C SER A 87 -13.17 10.45 -1.96
N PHE A 88 -12.69 10.04 -0.79
CA PHE A 88 -13.58 9.35 0.15
C PHE A 88 -14.46 10.42 0.80
N SER A 89 -15.76 10.12 0.89
CA SER A 89 -16.73 11.00 1.54
C SER A 89 -17.49 10.13 2.51
N ILE A 90 -17.35 10.43 3.80
CA ILE A 90 -18.00 9.76 4.92
C ILE A 90 -19.47 9.43 4.59
N GLY A 91 -19.86 8.16 4.73
CA GLY A 91 -21.25 7.67 4.57
C GLY A 91 -21.43 6.49 3.59
N ASP A 92 -22.69 6.17 3.23
CA ASP A 92 -23.17 4.97 2.49
C ASP A 92 -22.47 4.62 1.14
N LYS A 93 -21.53 5.44 0.67
CA LYS A 93 -20.72 5.16 -0.53
C LYS A 93 -19.31 4.66 -0.21
N THR A 94 -18.89 4.64 1.06
CA THR A 94 -17.54 4.20 1.44
C THR A 94 -17.34 2.71 1.18
N GLU A 95 -18.30 1.85 1.55
CA GLU A 95 -18.20 0.39 1.28
C GLU A 95 -17.95 0.10 -0.21
N ASN A 96 -18.75 0.70 -1.10
CA ASN A 96 -18.58 0.56 -2.56
C ASN A 96 -17.22 1.09 -3.07
N ARG A 97 -16.59 2.05 -2.37
CA ARG A 97 -15.29 2.61 -2.74
C ARG A 97 -14.13 1.79 -2.17
N VAL A 98 -14.30 1.20 -0.99
CA VAL A 98 -13.34 0.26 -0.41
C VAL A 98 -13.27 -1.00 -1.26
N ASP A 99 -14.42 -1.55 -1.65
CA ASP A 99 -14.45 -2.70 -2.57
C ASP A 99 -13.78 -2.37 -3.90
N LEU A 100 -14.08 -1.19 -4.47
CA LEU A 100 -13.45 -0.75 -5.71
C LEU A 100 -11.94 -0.54 -5.58
N LEU A 101 -11.47 -0.02 -4.44
CA LEU A 101 -10.03 0.12 -4.16
C LEU A 101 -9.37 -1.26 -4.02
N ILE A 102 -10.02 -2.21 -3.35
CA ILE A 102 -9.52 -3.59 -3.22
C ILE A 102 -9.47 -4.29 -4.59
N GLU A 103 -10.52 -4.20 -5.40
CA GLU A 103 -10.52 -4.75 -6.77
C GLU A 103 -9.37 -4.16 -7.62
N MET A 104 -9.05 -2.89 -7.41
CA MET A 104 -7.92 -2.25 -8.08
C MET A 104 -6.57 -2.78 -7.59
N ILE A 105 -6.40 -2.93 -6.27
CA ILE A 105 -5.21 -3.53 -5.68
C ILE A 105 -5.00 -4.94 -6.22
N GLU A 106 -6.06 -5.76 -6.28
CA GLU A 106 -6.02 -7.10 -6.86
C GLU A 106 -5.66 -7.11 -8.34
N SER A 107 -6.24 -6.18 -9.12
CA SER A 107 -5.95 -6.07 -10.55
C SER A 107 -4.50 -5.64 -10.80
N ILE A 108 -3.99 -4.73 -9.97
CA ILE A 108 -2.63 -4.23 -10.06
C ILE A 108 -1.66 -5.30 -9.58
N SER A 109 -1.86 -5.91 -8.42
CA SER A 109 -1.01 -6.99 -7.91
C SER A 109 -0.92 -8.15 -8.91
N GLY A 110 -2.01 -8.47 -9.61
CA GLY A 110 -2.03 -9.53 -10.63
C GLY A 110 -1.19 -9.26 -11.89
N VAL A 111 -0.73 -8.02 -12.10
CA VAL A 111 0.18 -7.66 -13.22
C VAL A 111 1.58 -7.27 -12.74
N LEU A 112 1.82 -7.28 -11.44
CA LEU A 112 3.15 -7.06 -10.87
C LEU A 112 3.85 -8.42 -10.75
N ASP A 113 5.07 -8.52 -11.30
CA ASP A 113 5.86 -9.75 -11.18
C ASP A 113 6.46 -9.90 -9.77
N GLU A 114 6.74 -8.80 -9.08
CA GLU A 114 7.33 -8.81 -7.73
C GLU A 114 7.03 -7.50 -6.99
N TYR A 115 6.57 -7.58 -5.74
CA TYR A 115 6.51 -6.45 -4.80
C TYR A 115 6.76 -6.97 -3.39
N ILE A 116 7.47 -6.17 -2.59
CA ILE A 116 7.88 -6.59 -1.25
C ILE A 116 6.70 -6.43 -0.29
N TYR A 117 6.04 -5.27 -0.34
CA TYR A 117 4.94 -4.91 0.55
C TYR A 117 4.10 -3.79 -0.06
N ALA A 118 2.80 -3.77 0.27
CA ALA A 118 1.97 -2.59 0.08
C ALA A 118 1.10 -2.29 1.30
N PHE A 119 0.80 -1.02 1.54
CA PHE A 119 -0.01 -0.62 2.69
C PHE A 119 -0.88 0.60 2.39
N GLY A 120 -2.05 0.66 3.04
CA GLY A 120 -3.01 1.76 2.90
C GLY A 120 -3.02 2.69 4.11
N LEU A 121 -2.82 3.99 3.88
CA LEU A 121 -2.88 5.05 4.89
C LEU A 121 -4.15 5.90 4.78
N ASP A 122 -4.65 6.36 5.93
CA ASP A 122 -5.59 7.48 6.02
C ASP A 122 -4.83 8.80 6.25
N THR A 123 -5.06 9.78 5.37
CA THR A 123 -4.33 11.06 5.35
C THR A 123 -4.63 12.02 6.50
N GLU A 124 -5.79 11.96 7.17
CA GLU A 124 -6.03 12.83 8.34
C GLU A 124 -5.16 12.43 9.55
N HIS A 125 -4.72 11.18 9.62
CA HIS A 125 -3.72 10.71 10.57
C HIS A 125 -2.28 10.94 10.11
N VAL A 126 -2.06 11.29 8.85
CA VAL A 126 -0.78 11.89 8.44
C VAL A 126 -0.69 13.35 8.94
N GLY A 127 -1.82 14.05 9.10
CA GLY A 127 -1.88 15.49 9.43
C GLY A 127 -2.04 15.87 10.91
N SER A 128 -2.52 14.98 11.79
CA SER A 128 -2.69 15.25 13.22
C SER A 128 -1.53 14.78 14.12
N ILE A 129 -0.49 14.21 13.50
CA ILE A 129 0.64 13.55 14.16
C ILE A 129 1.92 14.37 13.96
N GLY A 130 2.20 15.26 14.91
CA GLY A 130 3.51 15.91 15.09
C GLY A 130 3.88 17.02 14.07
N LYS A 131 4.84 17.89 14.45
CA LYS A 131 5.41 18.92 13.56
C LYS A 131 6.36 18.37 12.49
N GLY A 132 6.54 17.06 12.44
CA GLY A 132 7.13 16.31 11.34
C GLY A 132 6.10 15.23 10.98
N TRP A 133 5.80 15.09 9.69
CA TRP A 133 4.76 14.21 9.18
C TRP A 133 4.96 12.75 9.64
N GLY A 134 4.19 12.24 10.61
CA GLY A 134 3.82 10.81 10.65
C GLY A 134 4.04 10.01 11.96
N PRO A 135 3.30 8.90 12.14
CA PRO A 135 3.62 7.84 13.10
C PRO A 135 4.89 7.07 12.68
N ASP A 136 5.41 6.20 13.56
CA ASP A 136 6.36 5.15 13.16
C ASP A 136 5.76 4.39 11.97
N LYS A 137 6.47 4.37 10.85
CA LYS A 137 5.92 3.96 9.55
C LYS A 137 5.57 2.48 9.55
N PRO A 138 4.67 2.03 8.68
CA PRO A 138 4.36 0.61 8.55
C PRO A 138 5.59 -0.24 8.21
N VAL A 139 6.54 0.32 7.44
CA VAL A 139 7.80 -0.34 7.08
C VAL A 139 8.96 0.66 7.02
N THR A 140 10.17 0.16 7.19
CA THR A 140 11.46 0.82 6.93
C THR A 140 12.37 -0.13 6.16
N ASP A 141 13.46 0.36 5.57
CA ASP A 141 14.47 -0.50 4.94
C ASP A 141 14.99 -1.58 5.87
N GLU A 142 15.21 -1.21 7.14
CA GLU A 142 15.61 -2.13 8.19
C GLU A 142 14.54 -3.21 8.41
N SER A 143 13.27 -2.83 8.53
CA SER A 143 12.19 -3.80 8.76
C SER A 143 11.96 -4.70 7.54
N LEU A 144 12.01 -4.14 6.32
CA LEU A 144 11.88 -4.90 5.08
C LEU A 144 13.06 -5.86 4.88
N GLY A 145 14.29 -5.41 5.17
CA GLY A 145 15.47 -6.29 5.15
C GLY A 145 15.41 -7.43 6.17
N GLU A 146 14.59 -7.29 7.22
CA GLU A 146 14.28 -8.36 8.18
C GLU A 146 12.98 -9.11 7.86
N ASN A 147 12.31 -8.83 6.74
CA ASN A 147 10.99 -9.35 6.39
C ASN A 147 9.92 -9.08 7.46
N ARG A 148 9.86 -7.85 7.96
CA ARG A 148 8.92 -7.40 9.01
C ARG A 148 8.28 -6.05 8.70
N ILE A 149 7.13 -5.85 9.35
CA ILE A 149 6.47 -4.54 9.45
C ILE A 149 6.73 -3.93 10.83
N ASN A 150 6.80 -2.60 10.89
CA ASN A 150 6.97 -1.82 12.12
C ASN A 150 5.63 -1.40 12.73
N GLU A 151 4.59 -1.18 11.91
CA GLU A 151 3.29 -0.71 12.37
C GLU A 151 2.13 -1.21 11.50
N VAL A 152 0.96 -1.41 12.11
CA VAL A 152 -0.25 -1.85 11.42
C VAL A 152 -0.92 -0.67 10.70
N SER A 153 -1.27 -0.89 9.44
CA SER A 153 -2.02 0.06 8.59
C SER A 153 -3.48 -0.35 8.44
N TRP A 154 -4.32 0.52 7.86
CA TRP A 154 -5.70 0.16 7.52
C TRP A 154 -5.74 -1.02 6.54
N LEU A 155 -4.91 -0.95 5.50
CA LEU A 155 -4.74 -2.04 4.54
C LEU A 155 -3.28 -2.49 4.57
N MET A 156 -3.06 -3.80 4.56
CA MET A 156 -1.72 -4.39 4.52
C MET A 156 -1.74 -5.52 3.50
N LEU A 157 -0.81 -5.48 2.55
CA LEU A 157 -0.65 -6.49 1.52
C LEU A 157 0.74 -7.11 1.67
N PHE A 158 0.77 -8.34 2.16
CA PHE A 158 1.97 -9.11 2.39
C PHE A 158 2.34 -9.84 1.11
N GLY A 159 3.45 -9.45 0.48
CA GLY A 159 4.04 -10.18 -0.63
C GLY A 159 4.48 -11.59 -0.22
N SER A 160 4.79 -12.43 -1.21
CA SER A 160 5.05 -13.85 -1.01
C SER A 160 6.19 -14.14 0.00
N GLU A 161 7.24 -13.31 0.02
CA GLU A 161 8.35 -13.41 0.98
C GLU A 161 7.90 -13.15 2.42
N LEU A 162 7.16 -12.06 2.66
CA LEU A 162 6.57 -11.77 3.96
C LEU A 162 5.56 -12.84 4.37
N VAL A 163 4.79 -13.39 3.43
CA VAL A 163 3.86 -14.50 3.72
C VAL A 163 4.61 -15.76 4.16
N ALA A 164 5.79 -16.03 3.59
CA ALA A 164 6.64 -17.14 4.02
C ALA A 164 7.20 -16.89 5.44
N GLU A 165 7.67 -15.68 5.73
CA GLU A 165 8.22 -15.30 7.05
C GLU A 165 7.15 -15.28 8.15
N TYR A 166 6.01 -14.63 7.87
CA TYR A 166 4.87 -14.57 8.79
C TYR A 166 4.06 -15.88 8.81
N GLY A 167 4.24 -16.78 7.86
CA GLY A 167 3.43 -17.98 7.76
C GLY A 167 1.98 -17.69 7.37
N ARG A 168 1.63 -18.14 6.17
CA ARG A 168 0.30 -18.04 5.56
C ARG A 168 -0.88 -18.30 6.51
N GLU A 169 -0.88 -19.42 7.23
CA GLU A 169 -2.00 -19.77 8.14
C GLU A 169 -2.15 -18.77 9.30
N TRP A 170 -1.04 -18.20 9.77
CA TRP A 170 -1.07 -17.22 10.85
C TRP A 170 -1.65 -15.90 10.34
N LEU A 171 -1.19 -15.40 9.19
CA LEU A 171 -1.76 -14.20 8.56
C LEU A 171 -3.26 -14.35 8.29
N LEU A 172 -3.70 -15.50 7.77
CA LEU A 172 -5.13 -15.78 7.53
C LEU A 172 -5.96 -15.97 8.82
N ARG A 173 -5.33 -16.03 10.00
CA ARG A 173 -6.01 -16.01 11.31
C ARG A 173 -6.01 -14.63 11.97
N ALA A 174 -5.36 -13.64 11.37
CA ALA A 174 -5.32 -12.30 11.92
C ALA A 174 -6.74 -11.74 12.13
N PRO A 175 -7.00 -11.02 13.24
CA PRO A 175 -8.32 -10.47 13.58
C PRO A 175 -8.68 -9.22 12.76
N ALA A 176 -8.49 -9.27 11.44
CA ALA A 176 -8.84 -8.20 10.50
C ALA A 176 -10.33 -8.25 10.10
N TRP A 177 -10.91 -7.16 9.61
CA TRP A 177 -12.24 -7.21 9.01
C TRP A 177 -12.26 -8.12 7.76
N LYS A 178 -11.33 -7.89 6.82
CA LYS A 178 -11.15 -8.72 5.63
C LYS A 178 -9.77 -9.37 5.62
N ARG A 179 -9.73 -10.64 5.21
CA ARG A 179 -8.51 -11.40 4.90
C ARG A 179 -8.73 -12.05 3.55
N GLN A 180 -7.76 -11.95 2.67
CA GLN A 180 -7.84 -12.56 1.37
C GLN A 180 -6.47 -13.03 0.93
N GLU A 181 -6.44 -14.22 0.34
CA GLU A 181 -5.27 -14.67 -0.38
C GLU A 181 -5.46 -14.34 -1.86
N LEU A 182 -4.40 -13.83 -2.48
CA LEU A 182 -4.37 -13.47 -3.89
C LEU A 182 -3.74 -14.60 -4.73
N ASP A 183 -3.91 -14.53 -6.05
CA ASP A 183 -3.48 -15.60 -6.97
C ASP A 183 -1.94 -15.78 -7.04
N ASP A 184 -1.19 -14.72 -6.69
CA ASP A 184 0.27 -14.70 -6.55
C ASP A 184 0.75 -15.29 -5.21
N GLY A 185 -0.18 -15.69 -4.33
CA GLY A 185 0.11 -16.18 -2.98
C GLY A 185 0.32 -15.09 -1.94
N ALA A 186 0.15 -13.82 -2.29
CA ALA A 186 0.12 -12.71 -1.35
C ALA A 186 -1.11 -12.76 -0.46
N ILE A 187 -1.04 -12.08 0.69
CA ILE A 187 -2.18 -11.97 1.62
C ILE A 187 -2.52 -10.50 1.83
N LEU A 188 -3.78 -10.17 1.54
CA LEU A 188 -4.40 -8.89 1.83
C LEU A 188 -5.13 -8.95 3.19
N LEU A 189 -4.81 -8.02 4.08
CA LEU A 189 -5.54 -7.76 5.31
C LEU A 189 -6.12 -6.34 5.28
N VAL A 190 -7.38 -6.19 5.69
CA VAL A 190 -8.04 -4.90 5.87
C VAL A 190 -8.56 -4.82 7.30
N ALA A 191 -8.07 -3.85 8.08
CA ALA A 191 -8.32 -3.72 9.50
C ALA A 191 -9.81 -3.54 9.81
N SER A 192 -10.44 -2.55 9.17
CA SER A 192 -11.83 -2.14 9.39
C SER A 192 -12.58 -1.95 8.06
N PRO A 193 -13.92 -2.03 8.04
CA PRO A 193 -14.72 -1.86 6.83
C PRO A 193 -14.69 -0.42 6.27
N ASP A 194 -14.70 0.57 7.17
CA ASP A 194 -14.68 1.98 6.81
C ASP A 194 -13.37 2.61 7.32
N PRO A 195 -12.42 2.92 6.44
CA PRO A 195 -11.20 3.66 6.81
C PRO A 195 -11.43 5.10 7.28
N THR A 196 -12.62 5.66 7.03
CA THR A 196 -13.03 7.00 7.47
C THR A 196 -13.77 6.96 8.80
N ASP A 197 -14.16 5.78 9.30
CA ASP A 197 -14.63 5.60 10.68
C ASP A 197 -13.43 5.43 11.62
N TYR A 198 -12.93 6.55 12.13
CA TYR A 198 -11.72 6.60 12.93
C TYR A 198 -11.81 5.87 14.27
N GLU A 199 -12.99 5.89 14.90
CA GLU A 199 -13.18 5.22 16.20
C GLU A 199 -13.08 3.71 15.98
N GLN A 200 -13.77 3.19 14.97
CA GLN A 200 -13.69 1.78 14.62
C GLN A 200 -12.29 1.38 14.13
N PHE A 201 -11.69 2.16 13.23
CA PHE A 201 -10.36 1.85 12.71
C PHE A 201 -9.30 1.82 13.82
N SER A 202 -9.32 2.76 14.76
CA SER A 202 -8.35 2.77 15.86
C SER A 202 -8.48 1.53 16.75
N GLU A 203 -9.71 1.10 17.06
CA GLU A 203 -9.94 -0.11 17.86
C GLU A 203 -9.46 -1.37 17.12
N ASP A 204 -9.82 -1.53 15.84
CA ASP A 204 -9.44 -2.68 15.02
C ASP A 204 -7.91 -2.73 14.80
N ARG A 205 -7.27 -1.58 14.64
CA ARG A 205 -5.81 -1.46 14.54
C ARG A 205 -5.12 -1.92 15.82
N ASP A 206 -5.59 -1.52 16.99
CA ASP A 206 -4.98 -1.91 18.28
C ASP A 206 -5.09 -3.43 18.53
N ILE A 207 -6.21 -4.03 18.11
CA ILE A 207 -6.41 -5.49 18.16
C ILE A 207 -5.39 -6.19 17.26
N LEU A 208 -5.22 -5.71 16.02
CA LEU A 208 -4.24 -6.24 15.08
C LEU A 208 -2.81 -6.05 15.60
N ARG A 209 -2.46 -4.86 16.10
CA ARG A 209 -1.14 -4.61 16.68
C ARG A 209 -0.81 -5.59 17.80
N THR A 210 -1.75 -5.81 18.71
CA THR A 210 -1.60 -6.82 19.78
C THR A 210 -1.40 -8.24 19.22
N TYR A 211 -2.06 -8.57 18.11
CA TYR A 211 -1.89 -9.87 17.44
C TYR A 211 -0.48 -10.03 16.85
N PHE A 212 0.02 -9.01 16.16
CA PHE A 212 1.37 -9.01 15.57
C PHE A 212 2.48 -9.02 16.65
N ASP A 213 2.31 -8.28 17.74
CA ASP A 213 3.27 -8.24 18.85
C ASP A 213 3.45 -9.60 19.55
N ARG A 214 2.39 -10.42 19.62
CA ARG A 214 2.47 -11.76 20.24
C ARG A 214 3.41 -12.69 19.50
N ARG A 215 3.52 -12.55 18.18
CA ARG A 215 4.43 -13.38 17.37
C ARG A 215 5.89 -13.16 17.77
N GLY A 216 6.28 -11.91 18.02
CA GLY A 216 7.64 -11.58 18.48
C GLY A 216 7.99 -12.24 19.82
N ASN A 217 6.98 -12.51 20.66
CA ASN A 217 7.16 -13.14 21.98
C ASN A 217 7.06 -14.68 21.96
N ASP A 218 6.47 -15.28 20.92
CA ASP A 218 6.38 -16.75 20.76
C ASP A 218 7.63 -17.35 20.06
N SER A 219 8.59 -16.51 19.70
CA SER A 219 9.82 -16.87 18.98
C SER A 219 11.03 -17.10 19.91
N GLU A 220 10.84 -17.12 21.24
CA GLU A 220 11.87 -17.45 22.26
C GLU A 220 11.83 -18.91 22.73
#